data_AF-A0A1I1FHM9-F1
#
_entry.id   AF-A0A1I1FHM9-F1
#
_cell.length_a   1.000
_cell.length_b   1.000
_cell.length_c   1.000
_cell.angle_alpha   90.00
_cell.angle_beta   90.00
_cell.angle_gamma   90.00
#
_symmetry.space_group_name_H-M   'P 1'
#
loop_
_entity.id
_entity.type
_entity.pdbx_description
1 polymer ?
#
loop_
_entity_poly.entity_id
_entity_poly.type
_entity_poly.pdbx_seq_one_letter_code
_entity_poly.pdbx_strand_id
1 'polypeptide(L)'
;MRLFLIFIVIFSNCAFANELSQAHKVTKTPEYIKMKKQYEKCVLRKGIEFVKVSSPSEAIQYAPIACKRELLTIKQFFLGSAFKTEVINALVQSVKEGVEIDLVNSVYKERLKYF
;
A
#
# COMPACT_ATOMS: atom_id res chain seq x y z
N MET A 1 21.31 37.40 -15.01
CA MET A 1 21.56 36.09 -14.36
C MET A 1 20.52 35.65 -13.32
N ARG A 2 19.45 36.42 -13.02
CA ARG A 2 18.37 35.98 -12.11
C ARG A 2 17.17 35.30 -12.81
N LEU A 3 16.98 35.54 -14.12
CA LEU A 3 15.91 34.90 -14.90
C LEU A 3 16.17 33.42 -15.22
N PHE A 4 17.43 33.00 -15.30
CA PHE A 4 17.80 31.61 -15.67
C PHE A 4 17.48 30.60 -14.55
N LEU A 5 17.44 31.04 -13.29
CA LEU A 5 17.11 30.19 -12.14
C LEU A 5 15.61 29.85 -12.07
N ILE A 6 14.74 30.73 -12.59
CA ILE A 6 13.29 30.51 -12.58
C ILE A 6 12.88 29.45 -13.62
N PHE A 7 13.61 29.35 -14.74
CA PHE A 7 13.30 28.40 -15.81
C PHE A 7 13.62 26.94 -15.43
N ILE A 8 14.61 26.72 -14.56
CA ILE A 8 15.05 25.37 -14.13
C ILE A 8 14.04 24.75 -13.14
N VAL A 9 13.35 25.57 -12.33
CA VAL A 9 12.37 25.07 -11.35
C VAL A 9 11.09 24.58 -12.02
N ILE A 10 10.72 25.13 -13.18
CA ILE A 10 9.48 24.75 -13.88
C ILE A 10 9.61 23.40 -14.58
N PHE A 11 10.78 23.05 -15.13
CA PHE A 11 10.98 21.79 -15.85
C PHE A 11 11.01 20.54 -14.96
N SER A 12 11.26 20.68 -13.65
CA SER A 12 11.35 19.53 -12.74
C SER A 12 9.98 18.92 -12.40
N ASN A 13 8.88 19.66 -12.53
CA ASN A 13 7.55 19.20 -12.14
C ASN A 13 6.84 18.33 -13.20
N CYS A 14 7.29 18.34 -14.46
CA CYS A 14 6.67 17.52 -15.51
C CYS A 14 6.94 16.01 -15.36
N ALA A 15 8.05 15.63 -14.71
CA ALA A 15 8.43 14.22 -14.56
C ALA A 15 7.49 13.43 -13.63
N PHE A 16 7.00 14.05 -12.55
CA PHE A 16 6.14 13.38 -11.55
C PHE A 16 4.69 13.19 -12.02
N ALA A 17 4.16 14.12 -12.81
CA ALA A 17 2.79 14.02 -13.31
C ALA A 17 2.60 12.82 -14.26
N ASN A 18 3.63 12.50 -15.05
CA ASN A 18 3.61 11.35 -15.95
C ASN A 18 3.62 10.02 -15.18
N GLU A 19 4.44 9.93 -14.13
CA GLU A 19 4.54 8.75 -13.25
C GLU A 19 3.22 8.49 -12.49
N LEU A 20 2.55 9.54 -12.01
CA LEU A 20 1.26 9.40 -11.30
C LEU A 20 0.12 8.94 -12.23
N SER A 21 0.06 9.48 -13.45
CA SER A 21 -0.92 9.06 -14.47
C SER A 21 -0.73 7.59 -14.87
N GLN A 22 0.52 7.17 -15.04
CA GLN A 22 0.85 5.78 -15.32
C GLN A 22 0.54 4.87 -14.12
N ALA A 23 0.85 5.28 -12.89
CA ALA A 23 0.47 4.55 -11.69
C ALA A 23 -1.05 4.37 -11.58
N HIS A 24 -1.82 5.41 -11.90
CA HIS A 24 -3.28 5.33 -11.93
C HIS A 24 -3.82 4.32 -12.96
N LYS A 25 -3.17 4.18 -14.12
CA LYS A 25 -3.54 3.17 -15.12
C LYS A 25 -3.18 1.77 -14.64
N VAL A 26 -1.97 1.59 -14.12
CA VAL A 26 -1.45 0.31 -13.64
C VAL A 26 -2.28 -0.23 -12.47
N THR A 27 -2.72 0.65 -11.57
CA THR A 27 -3.57 0.30 -10.41
C THR A 27 -5.04 -0.02 -10.77
N LYS A 28 -5.44 0.12 -12.03
CA LYS A 28 -6.76 -0.33 -12.53
C LYS A 28 -6.71 -1.67 -13.25
N THR A 29 -5.53 -2.25 -13.42
CA THR A 29 -5.40 -3.54 -14.11
C THR A 29 -6.02 -4.68 -13.27
N PRO A 30 -6.64 -5.69 -13.92
CA PRO A 30 -7.21 -6.84 -13.20
C PRO A 30 -6.18 -7.59 -12.36
N GLU A 31 -4.94 -7.65 -12.83
CA GLU A 31 -3.83 -8.30 -12.14
C GLU A 31 -3.51 -7.59 -10.82
N TYR A 32 -3.34 -6.26 -10.86
CA TYR A 32 -3.13 -5.46 -9.65
C TYR A 32 -4.28 -5.62 -8.66
N ILE A 33 -5.53 -5.52 -9.14
CA ILE A 33 -6.72 -5.65 -8.28
C ILE A 33 -6.74 -7.01 -7.58
N LYS A 34 -6.39 -8.09 -8.31
CA LYS A 34 -6.29 -9.44 -7.74
C LYS A 34 -5.22 -9.52 -6.64
N MET A 35 -4.03 -8.98 -6.88
CA MET A 35 -2.93 -8.99 -5.90
C MET A 35 -3.26 -8.14 -4.66
N LYS A 36 -3.79 -6.93 -4.85
CA LYS A 36 -4.26 -6.07 -3.75
C LYS A 36 -5.29 -6.81 -2.88
N LYS A 37 -6.27 -7.45 -3.52
CA LYS A 37 -7.32 -8.22 -2.82
C LYS A 37 -6.76 -9.43 -2.07
N GLN A 38 -5.72 -10.08 -2.58
CA GLN A 38 -5.05 -11.18 -1.88
C GLN A 38 -4.33 -10.69 -0.61
N TYR A 39 -3.60 -9.58 -0.72
CA TYR A 39 -2.95 -8.95 0.43
C TYR A 39 -3.98 -8.53 1.49
N GLU A 40 -5.03 -7.80 1.08
CA GLU A 40 -6.12 -7.37 1.96
C GLU A 40 -6.77 -8.56 2.69
N LYS A 41 -7.16 -9.62 1.96
CA LYS A 41 -7.73 -10.82 2.57
C LYS A 41 -6.77 -11.49 3.57
N CYS A 42 -5.48 -11.54 3.25
CA CYS A 42 -4.48 -12.11 4.15
C CYS A 42 -4.43 -11.30 5.45
N VAL A 43 -4.29 -9.98 5.34
CA VAL A 43 -4.11 -9.09 6.49
C VAL A 43 -5.35 -9.11 7.39
N LEU A 44 -6.55 -8.98 6.82
CA LEU A 44 -7.79 -9.00 7.59
C LEU A 44 -7.98 -10.34 8.32
N ARG A 45 -7.73 -11.46 7.62
CA ARG A 45 -7.80 -12.80 8.23
C ARG A 45 -6.80 -12.93 9.38
N LYS A 46 -5.56 -12.50 9.19
CA LYS A 46 -4.52 -12.56 10.23
C LYS A 46 -4.84 -11.66 11.42
N GLY A 47 -5.40 -10.48 11.19
CA GLY A 47 -5.89 -9.60 12.25
C GLY A 47 -6.94 -10.28 13.13
N ILE A 48 -7.91 -10.93 12.50
CA ILE A 48 -8.97 -11.68 13.20
C ILE A 48 -8.39 -12.90 13.94
N GLU A 49 -7.40 -13.60 13.37
CA GLU A 49 -6.73 -14.71 14.06
C GLU A 49 -5.95 -14.22 15.29
N PHE A 50 -5.20 -13.11 15.17
CA PHE A 50 -4.36 -12.59 16.24
C PHE A 50 -5.17 -11.98 17.38
N VAL A 51 -6.23 -11.21 17.10
CA VAL A 51 -7.04 -10.55 18.15
C VAL A 51 -7.73 -11.54 19.11
N LYS A 52 -7.87 -12.81 18.70
CA LYS A 52 -8.40 -13.90 19.54
C LYS A 52 -7.42 -14.35 20.62
N VAL A 53 -6.13 -14.17 20.39
CA VAL A 53 -5.05 -14.66 21.26
C VAL A 53 -4.11 -13.55 21.76
N SER A 54 -4.31 -12.31 21.30
CA SER A 54 -3.48 -11.15 21.63
C SER A 54 -4.31 -9.89 21.86
N SER A 55 -3.64 -8.78 22.17
CA SER A 55 -4.29 -7.46 22.18
C SER A 55 -4.66 -7.00 20.77
N PRO A 56 -5.67 -6.10 20.61
CA PRO A 56 -5.96 -5.45 19.33
C PRO A 56 -4.74 -4.75 18.71
N SER A 57 -3.92 -4.09 19.54
CA SER A 57 -2.70 -3.41 19.10
C SER A 57 -1.70 -4.37 18.47
N GLU A 58 -1.44 -5.51 19.09
CA GLU A 58 -0.53 -6.54 18.53
C GLU A 58 -1.10 -7.14 17.25
N ALA A 59 -2.42 -7.40 17.21
CA ALA A 59 -3.07 -7.92 16.02
C ALA A 59 -2.93 -6.97 14.83
N ILE A 60 -3.10 -5.66 15.05
CA ILE A 60 -2.93 -4.62 14.03
C ILE A 60 -1.46 -4.54 13.58
N GLN A 61 -0.51 -4.61 14.52
CA GLN A 61 0.92 -4.51 14.21
C GLN A 61 1.45 -5.71 13.41
N TYR A 62 1.07 -6.93 13.81
CA TYR A 62 1.68 -8.15 13.27
C TYR A 62 0.95 -8.72 12.05
N ALA A 63 -0.33 -8.41 11.84
CA ALA A 63 -1.06 -8.94 10.68
C ALA A 63 -0.48 -8.52 9.32
N PRO A 64 -0.08 -7.26 9.09
CA PRO A 64 0.62 -6.85 7.86
C PRO A 64 1.96 -7.56 7.69
N ILE A 65 2.69 -7.77 8.79
CA ILE A 65 4.01 -8.45 8.78
C ILE A 65 3.85 -9.91 8.37
N ALA A 66 2.83 -10.60 8.87
CA ALA A 66 2.52 -11.98 8.50
C ALA A 66 2.17 -12.14 7.01
N CYS A 67 1.71 -11.08 6.34
CA CYS A 67 1.33 -11.05 4.93
C CYS A 67 2.37 -10.32 4.05
N LYS A 68 3.64 -10.28 4.51
CA LYS A 68 4.74 -9.63 3.78
C LYS A 68 4.94 -10.22 2.38
N ARG A 69 4.67 -11.51 2.17
CA ARG A 69 4.83 -12.17 0.88
C ARG A 69 3.91 -11.56 -0.18
N GLU A 70 2.65 -11.34 0.14
CA GLU A 70 1.66 -10.75 -0.75
C GLU A 70 2.02 -9.30 -1.09
N LEU A 71 2.52 -8.54 -0.12
CA LEU A 71 3.00 -7.18 -0.34
C LEU A 71 4.25 -7.14 -1.24
N LEU A 72 5.14 -8.14 -1.13
CA LEU A 72 6.29 -8.29 -2.01
C LEU A 72 5.87 -8.60 -3.46
N THR A 73 4.81 -9.39 -3.67
CA THR A 73 4.25 -9.62 -5.01
C THR A 73 3.76 -8.32 -5.64
N ILE A 74 3.08 -7.47 -4.88
CA ILE A 74 2.65 -6.14 -5.34
C ILE A 74 3.86 -5.27 -5.69
N LYS A 75 4.92 -5.31 -4.88
CA LYS A 75 6.18 -4.62 -5.17
C LYS A 75 6.83 -5.12 -6.47
N GLN A 76 6.86 -6.44 -6.69
CA GLN A 76 7.41 -7.03 -7.91
C GLN A 76 6.62 -6.62 -9.16
N PHE A 77 5.30 -6.54 -9.06
CA PHE A 77 4.47 -6.03 -10.14
C PHE A 77 4.83 -4.59 -10.53
N PHE A 78 5.01 -3.70 -9.54
CA PHE A 78 5.44 -2.34 -9.80
C PHE A 78 6.89 -2.23 -10.31
N LEU A 79 7.78 -3.14 -9.91
CA LEU A 79 9.15 -3.24 -10.46
C LEU A 79 9.17 -3.64 -11.93
N GLY A 80 8.15 -4.38 -12.40
CA GLY A 80 7.96 -4.66 -13.83
C GLY A 80 7.48 -3.45 -14.64
N SER A 81 7.16 -2.34 -13.97
CA SER A 81 6.76 -1.08 -14.61
C SER A 81 7.93 -0.11 -14.71
N ALA A 82 7.85 0.87 -15.62
CA ALA A 82 8.89 1.88 -15.82
C ALA A 82 8.92 2.98 -14.71
N PHE A 83 8.61 2.62 -13.47
CA PHE A 83 8.60 3.56 -12.33
C PHE A 83 9.97 3.67 -11.67
N LYS A 84 10.25 4.84 -11.11
CA LYS A 84 11.38 5.01 -10.19
C LYS A 84 11.15 4.25 -8.89
N THR A 85 12.22 3.82 -8.24
CA THR A 85 12.16 3.00 -7.01
C THR A 85 11.42 3.71 -5.88
N GLU A 86 11.55 5.04 -5.80
CA GLU A 86 10.88 5.87 -4.79
C GLU A 86 9.37 5.86 -4.98
N VAL A 87 8.90 5.94 -6.23
CA VAL A 87 7.47 5.84 -6.58
C VAL A 87 6.94 4.45 -6.26
N ILE A 88 7.69 3.40 -6.57
CA ILE A 88 7.31 2.03 -6.24
C ILE A 88 7.14 1.88 -4.73
N ASN A 89 8.09 2.37 -3.93
CA ASN A 89 8.01 2.31 -2.48
C ASN A 89 6.80 3.10 -1.95
N ALA A 90 6.52 4.28 -2.49
CA ALA A 90 5.35 5.08 -2.13
C ALA A 90 4.03 4.36 -2.48
N LEU A 91 3.95 3.72 -3.65
CA LEU A 91 2.77 2.95 -4.07
C LEU A 91 2.54 1.74 -3.18
N VAL A 92 3.60 0.97 -2.88
CA VAL A 92 3.51 -0.19 -1.97
C VAL A 92 3.11 0.25 -0.56
N GLN A 93 3.66 1.36 -0.08
CA GLN A 93 3.33 1.91 1.23
C GLN A 93 1.86 2.39 1.28
N SER A 94 1.38 3.05 0.23
CA SER A 94 -0.04 3.45 0.11
C SER A 94 -0.99 2.26 0.16
N VAL A 95 -0.63 1.14 -0.48
CA VAL A 95 -1.41 -0.11 -0.39
C VAL A 95 -1.43 -0.65 1.04
N LYS A 96 -0.27 -0.66 1.71
CA LYS A 96 -0.16 -1.12 3.10
C LYS A 96 -1.03 -0.29 4.03
N GLU A 97 -0.92 1.03 3.97
CA GLU A 97 -1.67 1.97 4.82
C GLU A 97 -3.18 1.84 4.61
N GLY A 98 -3.63 1.75 3.35
CA GLY A 98 -5.05 1.56 3.05
C GLY A 98 -5.62 0.28 3.69
N VAL A 99 -4.88 -0.83 3.63
CA VAL A 99 -5.30 -2.09 4.25
C VAL A 99 -5.20 -2.05 5.78
N GLU A 100 -4.23 -1.33 6.35
CA GLU A 100 -4.12 -1.15 7.81
C GLU A 100 -5.32 -0.42 8.40
N ILE A 101 -5.90 0.56 7.68
CA ILE A 101 -7.13 1.23 8.11
C ILE A 101 -8.30 0.23 8.19
N ASP A 102 -8.47 -0.60 7.15
CA ASP A 102 -9.52 -1.63 7.12
C ASP A 102 -9.30 -2.71 8.21
N LEU A 103 -8.04 -3.04 8.47
CA LEU A 103 -7.62 -3.95 9.53
C LEU A 103 -8.01 -3.44 10.92
N VAL A 104 -7.72 -2.17 11.23
CA VAL A 104 -8.08 -1.55 12.52
C VAL A 104 -9.57 -1.74 12.78
N ASN A 105 -10.41 -1.35 11.83
CA ASN A 105 -11.87 -1.47 11.94
C ASN A 105 -12.29 -2.93 12.15
N SER A 106 -11.69 -3.85 11.40
CA SER A 106 -12.02 -5.29 11.47
C SER A 106 -11.63 -5.91 12.81
N VAL A 107 -10.45 -5.58 13.33
CA VAL A 107 -9.94 -6.07 14.61
C VAL A 107 -10.80 -5.58 15.77
N TYR A 108 -11.13 -4.29 15.82
CA TYR A 108 -11.98 -3.77 16.89
C TYR A 108 -13.40 -4.32 16.81
N LYS A 109 -13.98 -4.43 15.60
CA LYS A 109 -15.28 -5.06 15.41
C LYS A 109 -15.32 -6.50 15.88
N GLU A 110 -14.26 -7.28 15.62
CA GLU A 110 -14.15 -8.65 16.10
C GLU A 110 -14.01 -8.70 17.62
N ARG A 111 -13.21 -7.80 18.21
CA ARG A 111 -13.01 -7.73 19.66
C ARG A 111 -14.30 -7.43 20.42
N LEU A 112 -15.16 -6.56 19.87
CA LEU A 112 -16.46 -6.22 20.46
C LEU A 112 -17.42 -7.41 20.58
N LYS A 113 -17.18 -8.53 19.90
CA LYS A 113 -18.01 -9.75 20.06
C LYS A 113 -17.76 -10.49 21.37
N TYR A 114 -16.69 -10.16 22.08
CA TYR A 114 -16.25 -10.81 23.31
C TYR A 114 -16.50 -9.94 24.56
N PHE A 115 -17.15 -8.78 24.37
CA PHE A 115 -17.65 -7.90 25.42
C PHE A 115 -19.17 -7.92 25.40
#